data_AF-A0A969BX77-F1
#
_entry.id   AF-A0A969BX77-F1
#
_cell.length_a   1.000
_cell.length_b   1.000
_cell.length_c   1.000
_cell.angle_alpha   90.00
_cell.angle_beta   90.00
_cell.angle_gamma   90.00
#
_symmetry.space_group_name_H-M   'P 1'
#
loop_
_entity.id
_entity.type
_entity.pdbx_description
1 polymer ?
#
loop_
_entity_poly.entity_id
_entity_poly.type
_entity_poly.pdbx_seq_one_letter_code
_entity_poly.pdbx_strand_id
1 'polypeptide(L)' 'MANNMGYIAEHRLVMAQSLARPLTSDEVVHHINGDKHDNRLENLELYASFKVHGEKLQKRMPHPGFVPHK' A
#
# COMPACT_ATOMS: atom_id res chain seq x y z
N MET A 1 -12.31 4.36 3.75
CA MET A 1 -11.62 5.10 2.67
C MET A 1 -11.39 6.56 3.00
N ALA A 2 -12.31 7.23 3.70
CA ALA A 2 -12.09 8.57 4.25
C ALA A 2 -11.74 8.50 5.75
N ASN A 3 -10.99 9.48 6.25
CA ASN A 3 -10.83 9.69 7.68
C ASN A 3 -12.13 10.26 8.29
N ASN A 4 -12.20 10.43 9.62
CA ASN A 4 -13.37 10.96 10.33
C ASN A 4 -13.78 12.39 9.89
N MET A 5 -12.94 13.05 9.08
CA MET A 5 -13.15 14.38 8.52
C MET A 5 -13.49 14.35 7.02
N GLY A 6 -13.67 13.18 6.40
CA GLY A 6 -14.00 13.05 4.98
C GLY A 6 -12.81 13.12 4.01
N TYR A 7 -11.57 13.23 4.50
CA TYR A 7 -10.38 13.28 3.64
C TYR A 7 -9.93 11.88 3.21
N ILE A 8 -9.60 11.75 1.94
CA ILE A 8 -9.03 10.54 1.32
C ILE A 8 -7.57 10.86 0.98
N ALA A 9 -6.66 9.92 1.27
CA ALA A 9 -5.27 10.08 0.89
C ALA A 9 -5.11 10.09 -0.64
N GLU A 10 -4.29 11.00 -1.17
CA GLU A 10 -4.16 11.22 -2.61
C GLU A 10 -3.76 9.95 -3.36
N HIS A 11 -2.76 9.20 -2.88
CA HIS A 11 -2.36 7.92 -3.46
C HIS A 11 -3.50 6.88 -3.53
N ARG A 12 -4.42 6.87 -2.55
CA ARG A 12 -5.60 5.98 -2.58
C ARG A 12 -6.59 6.44 -3.64
N LEU A 13 -6.77 7.74 -3.80
CA LEU A 13 -7.65 8.30 -4.82
C LEU A 13 -7.11 8.01 -6.23
N VAL A 14 -5.80 8.17 -6.45
CA VAL A 14 -5.14 7.86 -7.73
C VAL A 14 -5.28 6.37 -8.06
N MET A 15 -5.01 5.47 -7.10
CA MET A 15 -5.20 4.03 -7.32
C MET A 15 -6.67 3.65 -7.57
N ALA A 16 -7.61 4.19 -6.80
CA ALA A 16 -9.03 3.90 -7.00
C ALA A 16 -9.53 4.36 -8.37
N GLN A 17 -9.10 5.54 -8.84
CA GLN A 17 -9.42 6.04 -10.17
C GLN A 17 -8.88 5.13 -11.26
N SER A 18 -7.62 4.68 -11.14
CA SER A 18 -7.03 3.77 -12.12
C SER A 18 -7.68 2.40 -12.15
N LEU A 19 -8.20 1.92 -11.02
CA LEU A 19 -8.90 0.63 -10.93
C LEU A 19 -10.38 0.75 -11.30
N ALA A 20 -10.89 1.96 -11.54
CA ALA A 20 -12.30 2.27 -11.72
C ALA A 20 -13.20 1.70 -10.60
N ARG A 21 -12.65 1.50 -9.39
CA ARG A 21 -13.36 0.99 -8.21
C ARG A 21 -12.77 1.55 -6.92
N PRO A 22 -13.57 1.69 -5.86
CA PRO A 22 -13.06 2.02 -4.54
C PRO A 22 -12.12 0.92 -4.01
N LEU A 23 -11.00 1.32 -3.41
CA LEU A 23 -10.18 0.43 -2.58
C LEU A 23 -10.91 0.05 -1.29
N THR A 24 -10.93 -1.23 -0.98
CA THR A 24 -11.36 -1.78 0.29
C THR A 24 -10.48 -1.30 1.45
N SER A 25 -10.94 -1.54 2.67
CA SER A 25 -10.16 -1.22 3.88
C SER A 25 -9.01 -2.20 4.12
N ASP A 26 -9.05 -3.39 3.50
CA ASP A 26 -7.99 -4.41 3.60
C ASP A 26 -6.81 -4.11 2.65
N GLU A 27 -7.11 -3.40 1.56
CA GLU A 27 -6.14 -3.03 0.53
C GLU A 27 -5.11 -2.00 1.02
N VAL A 28 -3.83 -2.31 0.81
CA VAL A 28 -2.67 -1.52 1.24
C VAL A 28 -1.95 -0.98 0.02
N VAL A 29 -1.74 0.34 -0.03
CA VAL A 29 -0.95 1.01 -1.07
C VAL A 29 0.46 1.28 -0.52
N HIS A 30 1.48 0.80 -1.23
CA HIS A 30 2.89 0.96 -0.88
C HIS A 30 3.60 1.84 -1.91
N HIS A 31 4.53 2.69 -1.46
CA HIS A 31 5.33 3.52 -2.34
C HIS A 31 6.64 2.79 -2.63
N ILE A 32 6.90 2.45 -3.88
CA ILE A 32 8.04 1.62 -4.28
C ILE A 32 9.36 2.38 -4.06
N ASN A 33 9.39 3.68 -4.36
CA ASN A 33 10.56 4.54 -4.14
C ASN A 33 10.72 5.04 -2.69
N GLY A 34 9.76 4.77 -1.81
CA GLY A 34 9.73 5.28 -0.43
C GLY A 34 9.40 6.77 -0.29
N ASP A 35 9.12 7.47 -1.38
CA ASP A 35 8.71 8.86 -1.39
C ASP A 35 7.18 8.97 -1.30
N LYS A 36 6.72 9.57 -0.20
CA LYS A 36 5.31 9.83 0.09
C LYS A 36 4.69 10.97 -0.74
N HIS A 37 5.52 11.75 -1.43
CA HIS A 37 5.09 12.84 -2.30
C HIS A 37 4.88 12.38 -3.75
N ASP A 38 5.45 11.24 -4.12
CA ASP A 38 5.30 10.69 -5.46
C ASP A 38 4.07 9.78 -5.55
N ASN A 39 2.92 10.41 -5.82
CA ASN A 39 1.62 9.76 -5.95
C ASN A 39 1.35 9.18 -7.36
N ARG A 40 2.38 8.97 -8.20
CA ARG A 40 2.21 8.38 -9.53
C ARG A 40 1.88 6.90 -9.43
N LEU A 41 0.94 6.43 -10.25
CA LEU A 41 0.51 5.03 -10.26
C LEU A 41 1.67 4.04 -10.41
N GLU A 42 2.65 4.37 -11.25
CA GLU A 42 3.85 3.55 -11.48
C GLU A 42 4.72 3.37 -10.22
N ASN A 43 4.64 4.32 -9.28
CA ASN A 43 5.34 4.31 -8.02
C ASN A 43 4.49 3.75 -6.86
N LEU A 44 3.20 3.46 -7.12
CA LEU A 44 2.26 2.93 -6.15
C LEU A 44 1.98 1.44 -6.41
N GLU A 45 2.31 0.59 -5.45
CA GLU A 45 1.98 -0.83 -5.49
C GLU A 45 0.79 -1.14 -4.60
N LEU A 46 -0.25 -1.76 -5.16
CA LEU A 46 -1.42 -2.20 -4.42
C LEU A 46 -1.30 -3.66 -3.99
N TYR A 47 -1.54 -3.89 -2.71
CA TYR A 47 -1.64 -5.20 -2.11
C TYR A 47 -3.06 -5.43 -1.59
N ALA A 48 -3.56 -6.65 -1.75
CA ALA A 48 -4.92 -7.01 -1.33
C ALA A 48 -5.10 -7.01 0.20
N SER A 49 -4.03 -7.23 0.96
CA SER A 49 -4.05 -7.31 2.42
C SER A 49 -2.68 -6.98 3.01
N PHE A 50 -2.64 -6.55 4.27
CA PHE A 50 -1.40 -6.44 5.06
C PHE A 50 -0.59 -7.74 5.08
N LYS A 51 -1.27 -8.90 5.13
CA LYS A 51 -0.60 -10.20 5.11
C LYS A 51 0.15 -10.42 3.80
N VAL A 52 -0.51 -10.16 2.67
CA VAL A 52 0.07 -10.27 1.32
C VAL A 52 1.19 -9.26 1.12
N HIS A 53 1.02 -8.04 1.63
CA HIS A 53 2.06 -7.01 1.62
C HIS A 53 3.31 -7.47 2.37
N GLY A 54 3.16 -7.97 3.61
CA GLY A 54 4.26 -8.49 4.42
C GLY A 54 4.97 -9.68 3.77
N GLU A 55 4.22 -10.66 3.24
CA GLU A 55 4.79 -11.82 2.55
C GLU A 55 5.58 -11.43 1.28
N LYS A 56 5.08 -10.45 0.50
CA LYS A 56 5.78 -9.99 -0.72
C LYS A 56 7.00 -9.13 -0.41
N LEU A 57 6.94 -8.26 0.62
CA LEU A 57 8.11 -7.50 1.07
C LEU A 57 9.20 -8.41 1.62
N GLN A 58 8.86 -9.44 2.39
CA GLN A 58 9.82 -10.44 2.89
C GLN A 58 10.57 -11.15 1.76
N LYS A 59 9.91 -11.40 0.62
CA LYS A 59 10.55 -12.03 -0.55
C LYS A 59 11.45 -11.08 -1.34
N ARG A 60 11.16 -9.78 -1.34
CA ARG A 60 11.91 -8.76 -2.08
C ARG A 60 13.11 -8.20 -1.30
N MET A 61 13.00 -8.11 0.03
CA MET A 61 14.07 -7.67 0.91
C MET A 61 14.07 -8.55 2.17
N PRO A 62 15.11 -9.37 2.40
CA PRO A 62 15.31 -9.97 3.71
C PRO A 62 15.60 -8.83 4.69
N HIS A 63 14.61 -8.49 5.51
CA HIS A 63 14.81 -7.51 6.59
C HIS A 63 15.85 -8.09 7.55
N PRO A 64 16.98 -7.40 7.81
CA PRO A 64 17.88 -7.80 8.87
C PRO A 64 17.15 -7.57 10.21
N GLY A 65 16.52 -8.61 10.75
CA GLY A 65 15.85 -8.54 12.05
C GLY A 65 14.49 -9.22 12.18
N PHE A 66 13.92 -9.82 11.13
CA PHE A 66 12.71 -10.64 11.28
C PHE A 66 13.08 -12.02 11.84
N VAL A 67 13.15 -12.15 13.16
CA VAL A 67 13.14 -13.45 13.85
C VAL A 67 11.68 -13.86 14.07
N PRO A 68 11.17 -14.89 13.38
CA PRO A 68 9.86 -15.43 13.70
C PRO A 68 9.91 -16.01 15.11
N HIS A 69 9.17 -15.40 16.04
CA HIS A 69 8.93 -16.01 17.35
C HIS A 69 8.00 -17.22 17.14
N LYS A 70 8.55 -18.43 17.37
CA LYS A 70 7.80 -19.67 17.52
C LYS A 70 7.09 -19.71 18.86
#